data_AF-A0A7S2GSG4-F1
#
_entry.id   AF-A0A7S2GSG4-F1
#
_cell.length_a   1.000
_cell.length_b   1.000
_cell.length_c   1.000
_cell.angle_alpha   90.00
_cell.angle_beta   90.00
_cell.angle_gamma   90.00
#
_symmetry.space_group_name_H-M   'P 1'
#
loop_
_entity.id
_entity.type
_entity.pdbx_description
1 polymer ?
#
loop_
_entity_poly.entity_id
_entity_poly.type
_entity_poly.pdbx_seq_one_letter_code
_entity_poly.pdbx_strand_id
1 'polypeptide(L)'
;EITAGADLTEEQLKSVESAVKVLQSKKCLAIAGDEALLVHYQHIVAKMTDLPVVLSPLLQAPLIASMYSSEEQVLVITADTDTLTTPSLHAILAKVGLSPADCERFLLSGCETCVGFDQSAKTMHAEKASASLTKLVRQAVSANPAIKAVLLETNMVP
;
A
#
# COMPACT_ATOMS: atom_id res chain seq x y z
N GLU A 1 9.64 16.58 5.53
CA GLU A 1 8.40 15.82 5.33
C GLU A 1 8.50 15.10 3.99
N ILE A 2 8.20 13.81 3.93
CA ILE A 2 8.19 13.05 2.68
C ILE A 2 6.82 13.28 2.05
N THR A 3 6.74 14.06 0.99
CA THR A 3 5.49 14.26 0.24
C THR A 3 5.27 13.04 -0.66
N ALA A 4 4.07 12.46 -0.64
CA ALA A 4 3.74 11.23 -1.36
C ALA A 4 4.22 11.28 -2.84
N GLY A 5 5.13 10.37 -3.20
CA GLY A 5 5.61 10.22 -4.57
C GLY A 5 6.61 11.28 -5.07
N ALA A 6 7.04 12.24 -4.25
CA ALA A 6 8.14 13.14 -4.61
C ALA A 6 9.48 12.39 -4.64
N ASP A 7 10.33 12.77 -5.59
CA ASP A 7 11.71 12.28 -5.64
C ASP A 7 12.43 12.65 -4.33
N LEU A 8 13.21 11.69 -3.82
CA LEU A 8 14.04 11.93 -2.65
C LEU A 8 15.13 12.94 -2.98
N THR A 9 15.36 13.91 -2.09
CA THR A 9 16.54 14.77 -2.18
C THR A 9 17.82 13.95 -2.03
N GLU A 10 18.97 14.48 -2.44
CA GLU A 10 20.26 13.79 -2.24
C GLU A 10 20.52 13.46 -0.76
N GLU A 11 20.10 14.34 0.16
CA GLU A 11 20.22 14.10 1.60
C GLU A 11 19.32 12.94 2.05
N GLN A 12 18.07 12.90 1.58
CA GLN A 12 17.16 11.81 1.87
C GLN A 12 17.66 10.48 1.29
N LEU A 13 18.20 10.48 0.07
CA LEU A 13 18.82 9.30 -0.54
C LEU A 13 19.98 8.77 0.31
N LYS A 14 20.90 9.64 0.76
CA LYS A 14 22.00 9.25 1.66
C LYS A 14 21.49 8.68 2.98
N SER A 15 20.41 9.23 3.51
CA SER A 15 19.76 8.71 4.72
C SER A 15 19.21 7.29 4.50
N VAL A 16 18.50 7.08 3.38
CA VAL A 16 17.98 5.75 2.99
C VAL A 16 19.11 4.75 2.79
N GLU A 17 20.17 5.11 2.07
CA GLU A 17 21.36 4.25 1.88
C GLU A 17 22.01 3.87 3.22
N SER A 18 22.10 4.82 4.14
CA SER A 18 22.65 4.58 5.48
C SER A 18 21.76 3.62 6.27
N ALA A 19 20.44 3.77 6.20
CA ALA A 19 19.50 2.86 6.83
C ALA A 19 19.59 1.43 6.26
N VAL A 20 19.72 1.29 4.92
CA VAL A 20 19.93 0.00 4.26
C VAL A 20 21.21 -0.68 4.77
N LYS A 21 22.33 0.05 4.85
CA LYS A 21 23.60 -0.48 5.39
C LYS A 21 23.49 -0.92 6.84
N VAL A 22 22.79 -0.15 7.67
CA VAL A 22 22.52 -0.53 9.07
C VAL A 22 21.73 -1.84 9.13
N LEU A 23 20.67 -1.99 8.33
CA LEU A 23 19.89 -3.23 8.28
C LEU A 23 20.72 -4.43 7.79
N GLN A 24 21.52 -4.26 6.74
CA GLN A 24 22.44 -5.30 6.24
C GLN A 24 23.44 -5.74 7.33
N SER A 25 24.00 -4.80 8.09
CA SER A 25 24.95 -5.11 9.18
C SER A 25 24.32 -5.96 10.30
N LYS A 26 22.98 -5.88 10.45
CA LYS A 26 22.22 -6.72 11.39
C LYS A 26 21.97 -8.14 10.85
N LYS A 27 22.49 -8.47 9.66
CA LYS A 27 22.35 -9.77 9.00
C LYS A 27 20.89 -10.15 8.77
N CYS A 28 20.02 -9.18 8.47
CA CYS A 28 18.66 -9.48 8.06
C CYS A 28 18.65 -10.20 6.70
N LEU A 29 17.62 -11.03 6.47
CA LEU A 29 17.44 -11.75 5.21
C LEU A 29 16.57 -10.99 4.22
N ALA A 30 15.85 -9.97 4.69
CA ALA A 30 15.00 -9.10 3.90
C ALA A 30 14.83 -7.75 4.61
N ILE A 31 14.45 -6.73 3.85
CA ILE A 31 14.05 -5.42 4.37
C ILE A 31 12.54 -5.28 4.14
N ALA A 32 11.78 -5.05 5.21
CA ALA A 32 10.36 -4.78 5.13
C ALA A 32 10.04 -3.37 5.63
N GLY A 33 9.04 -2.74 5.02
CA GLY A 33 8.48 -1.45 5.44
C GLY A 33 7.18 -1.65 6.19
N ASP A 34 6.90 -0.77 7.15
CA ASP A 34 5.68 -0.76 7.97
C ASP A 34 4.83 0.49 7.70
N GLU A 35 5.06 1.19 6.59
CA GLU A 35 4.42 2.46 6.26
C GLU A 35 4.05 2.51 4.77
N ALA A 36 2.78 2.79 4.48
CA ALA A 36 2.21 2.69 3.12
C ALA A 36 2.91 3.62 2.12
N LEU A 37 3.39 4.78 2.58
CA LEU A 37 4.11 5.74 1.73
C LEU A 37 5.46 5.21 1.21
N LEU A 38 6.03 4.18 1.83
CA LEU A 38 7.31 3.61 1.39
C LEU A 38 7.20 2.90 0.05
N VAL A 39 5.98 2.58 -0.42
CA VAL A 39 5.76 1.97 -1.73
C VAL A 39 6.40 2.76 -2.88
N HIS A 40 6.42 4.09 -2.77
CA HIS A 40 7.03 4.97 -3.78
C HIS A 40 8.54 4.73 -3.93
N TYR A 41 9.19 4.25 -2.87
CA TYR A 41 10.63 4.04 -2.79
C TYR A 41 11.02 2.56 -2.95
N GLN A 42 10.06 1.67 -3.18
CA GLN A 42 10.29 0.23 -3.36
C GLN A 42 11.45 -0.07 -4.32
N HIS A 43 11.42 0.54 -5.51
CA HIS A 43 12.44 0.31 -6.55
C HIS A 43 13.78 0.97 -6.22
N ILE A 44 13.76 2.08 -5.49
CA ILE A 44 14.97 2.80 -5.10
C ILE A 44 15.73 1.97 -4.08
N VAL A 45 15.04 1.51 -3.03
CA VAL A 45 15.64 0.68 -1.98
C VAL A 45 16.08 -0.67 -2.54
N ALA A 46 15.29 -1.31 -3.40
CA ALA A 46 15.66 -2.57 -4.05
C ALA A 46 16.93 -2.48 -4.91
N LYS A 47 17.29 -1.29 -5.43
CA LYS A 47 18.55 -1.09 -6.17
C LYS A 47 19.77 -0.87 -5.27
N MET A 48 19.57 -0.59 -3.99
CA MET A 48 20.64 -0.28 -3.02
C MET A 48 21.17 -1.53 -2.29
N THR A 49 20.57 -2.69 -2.49
CA THR A 49 20.87 -3.92 -1.75
C THR A 49 20.58 -5.18 -2.58
N ASP A 50 21.30 -6.25 -2.30
CA ASP A 50 21.01 -7.59 -2.85
C ASP A 50 19.94 -8.34 -2.02
N LEU A 51 19.51 -7.78 -0.89
CA LEU A 51 18.46 -8.35 -0.06
C LEU A 51 17.07 -8.13 -0.70
N PRO A 52 16.14 -9.09 -0.57
CA PRO A 52 14.73 -8.86 -0.85
C PRO A 52 14.18 -7.64 -0.10
N VAL A 53 13.40 -6.82 -0.79
CA VAL A 53 12.79 -5.59 -0.26
C VAL A 53 11.28 -5.67 -0.42
N VAL A 54 10.55 -5.47 0.69
CA VAL A 54 9.08 -5.53 0.75
C VAL A 54 8.57 -4.31 1.51
N LEU A 55 8.46 -3.16 0.85
CA LEU A 55 8.06 -1.92 1.52
C LEU A 55 6.54 -1.72 1.59
N SER A 56 5.76 -2.49 0.84
CA SER A 56 4.32 -2.27 0.72
C SER A 56 3.55 -3.55 0.41
N PRO A 57 2.36 -3.73 1.02
CA PRO A 57 1.39 -4.75 0.64
C PRO A 57 1.01 -4.74 -0.85
N LEU A 58 1.06 -3.62 -1.55
CA LEU A 58 0.80 -3.54 -3.00
C LEU A 58 1.71 -4.43 -3.85
N LEU A 59 2.85 -4.90 -3.34
CA LEU A 59 3.66 -5.94 -3.99
C LEU A 59 2.92 -7.27 -4.17
N GLN A 60 1.81 -7.50 -3.45
CA GLN A 60 0.95 -8.67 -3.61
C GLN A 60 -0.01 -8.53 -4.80
N ALA A 61 -0.14 -7.33 -5.39
CA ALA A 61 -1.08 -7.09 -6.48
C ALA A 61 -0.88 -8.02 -7.69
N PRO A 62 0.35 -8.32 -8.17
CA PRO A 62 0.53 -9.27 -9.28
C PRO A 62 0.05 -10.68 -8.92
N LEU A 63 0.30 -11.12 -7.67
CA LEU A 63 -0.18 -12.41 -7.17
C LEU A 63 -1.72 -12.45 -7.18
N ILE A 64 -2.37 -11.45 -6.60
CA ILE A 64 -3.83 -11.34 -6.57
C ILE A 64 -4.39 -11.30 -7.98
N ALA A 65 -3.82 -10.47 -8.86
CA ALA A 65 -4.24 -10.35 -10.26
C ALA A 65 -4.21 -11.69 -11.00
N SER A 66 -3.26 -12.58 -10.68
CA SER A 66 -3.14 -13.92 -11.27
C SER A 66 -4.11 -14.97 -10.69
N MET A 67 -4.69 -14.71 -9.52
CA MET A 67 -5.62 -15.63 -8.85
C MET A 67 -7.07 -15.49 -9.35
N TYR A 68 -7.40 -14.37 -9.97
CA TYR A 68 -8.77 -14.00 -10.38
C TYR A 68 -8.86 -13.71 -11.88
N SER A 69 -10.06 -13.82 -12.44
CA SER A 69 -10.33 -13.49 -13.84
C SER A 69 -10.23 -11.99 -14.14
N SER A 70 -10.16 -11.62 -15.42
CA SER A 70 -10.09 -10.22 -15.87
C SER A 70 -11.33 -9.39 -15.52
N GLU A 71 -12.47 -10.05 -15.29
CA GLU A 71 -13.74 -9.40 -14.91
C GLU A 71 -13.87 -9.20 -13.39
N GLU A 72 -12.97 -9.81 -12.61
CA GLU A 72 -12.98 -9.74 -11.15
C GLU A 72 -12.04 -8.64 -10.65
N GLN A 73 -12.51 -7.93 -9.63
CA GLN A 73 -11.89 -6.71 -9.12
C GLN A 73 -11.38 -6.90 -7.69
N VAL A 74 -10.44 -6.03 -7.32
CA VAL A 74 -9.79 -5.99 -6.01
C VAL A 74 -10.09 -4.64 -5.36
N LEU A 75 -10.58 -4.66 -4.12
CA LEU A 75 -10.73 -3.44 -3.35
C LEU A 75 -9.45 -3.16 -2.57
N VAL A 76 -8.78 -2.05 -2.87
CA VAL A 76 -7.63 -1.53 -2.12
C VAL A 76 -8.13 -0.60 -1.04
N ILE A 77 -7.77 -0.90 0.21
CA ILE A 77 -8.09 -0.06 1.38
C ILE A 77 -6.85 0.73 1.77
N THR A 78 -6.97 2.05 1.85
CA THR A 78 -5.91 2.96 2.33
C THR A 78 -6.37 3.72 3.59
N ALA A 79 -5.45 4.41 4.27
CA ALA A 79 -5.79 5.31 5.36
C ALA A 79 -6.69 6.46 4.89
N ASP A 80 -6.34 7.06 3.75
CA ASP A 80 -7.08 8.14 3.10
C ASP A 80 -6.77 8.21 1.59
N THR A 81 -7.72 8.73 0.82
CA THR A 81 -7.57 8.89 -0.62
C THR A 81 -6.90 10.19 -1.06
N ASP A 82 -6.60 11.09 -0.11
CA ASP A 82 -5.90 12.35 -0.40
C ASP A 82 -4.39 12.10 -0.57
N THR A 83 -3.85 11.18 0.23
CA THR A 83 -2.45 10.76 0.26
C THR A 83 -2.16 9.72 -0.82
N LEU A 84 -3.01 8.70 -0.94
CA LEU A 84 -2.97 7.74 -2.05
C LEU A 84 -4.16 7.99 -2.95
N THR A 85 -3.93 8.50 -4.16
CA THR A 85 -4.98 8.72 -5.16
C THR A 85 -5.07 7.55 -6.14
N THR A 86 -6.20 7.37 -6.83
CA THR A 86 -6.33 6.32 -7.86
C THR A 86 -5.26 6.39 -8.96
N PRO A 87 -4.91 7.57 -9.52
CA PRO A 87 -3.80 7.66 -10.47
C PRO A 87 -2.46 7.23 -9.88
N SER A 88 -2.21 7.59 -8.62
CA SER A 88 -0.98 7.19 -7.90
C SER A 88 -0.94 5.68 -7.67
N LEU A 89 -2.07 5.08 -7.24
CA LEU A 89 -2.23 3.63 -7.13
C LEU A 89 -1.91 2.94 -8.46
N HIS A 90 -2.52 3.36 -9.57
CA HIS A 90 -2.27 2.74 -10.88
C HIS A 90 -0.80 2.87 -11.31
N ALA A 91 -0.16 4.01 -11.04
CA ALA A 91 1.25 4.21 -11.33
C ALA A 91 2.15 3.27 -10.50
N ILE A 92 1.78 3.01 -9.24
CA ILE A 92 2.46 2.03 -8.38
C ILE A 92 2.24 0.61 -8.90
N LEU A 93 0.99 0.24 -9.21
CA LEU A 93 0.62 -1.09 -9.71
C LEU A 93 1.37 -1.44 -11.00
N ALA A 94 1.48 -0.48 -11.92
CA ALA A 94 2.26 -0.63 -13.14
C ALA A 94 3.75 -0.87 -12.84
N LYS A 95 4.33 -0.13 -11.87
CA LYS A 95 5.73 -0.32 -11.44
C LYS A 95 5.98 -1.69 -10.82
N VAL A 96 5.00 -2.29 -10.14
CA VAL A 96 5.14 -3.64 -9.55
C VAL A 96 4.76 -4.76 -10.54
N GLY A 97 4.52 -4.44 -11.81
CA GLY A 97 4.43 -5.40 -12.90
C GLY A 97 3.02 -5.69 -13.43
N LEU A 98 2.00 -4.90 -13.05
CA LEU A 98 0.67 -5.06 -13.64
C LEU A 98 0.57 -4.41 -15.02
N SER A 99 -0.21 -5.02 -15.90
CA SER A 99 -0.61 -4.39 -17.15
C SER A 99 -1.55 -3.21 -16.88
N PRO A 100 -1.67 -2.21 -17.78
CA PRO A 100 -2.63 -1.12 -17.62
C PRO A 100 -4.08 -1.62 -17.40
N ALA A 101 -4.47 -2.68 -18.11
CA ALA A 101 -5.79 -3.30 -17.96
C ALA A 101 -5.97 -3.95 -16.59
N ASP A 102 -4.92 -4.58 -16.04
CA ASP A 102 -4.97 -5.13 -14.69
C ASP A 102 -5.04 -4.04 -13.62
N CYS A 103 -4.37 -2.90 -13.81
CA CYS A 103 -4.43 -1.78 -12.87
C CYS A 103 -5.87 -1.29 -12.67
N GLU A 104 -6.69 -1.23 -13.72
CA GLU A 104 -8.09 -0.79 -13.66
C GLU A 104 -8.98 -1.70 -12.81
N ARG A 105 -8.54 -2.92 -12.51
CA ARG A 105 -9.26 -3.86 -11.64
C ARG A 105 -9.09 -3.54 -10.16
N PHE A 106 -8.19 -2.64 -9.79
CA PHE A 106 -7.90 -2.26 -8.40
C PHE A 106 -8.62 -0.97 -8.04
N LEU A 107 -9.70 -1.10 -7.26
CA LEU A 107 -10.55 0.01 -6.84
C LEU A 107 -10.07 0.55 -5.50
N LEU A 108 -9.88 1.86 -5.38
CA LEU A 108 -9.38 2.48 -4.16
C LEU A 108 -10.51 2.96 -3.25
N SER A 109 -10.40 2.70 -1.95
CA SER A 109 -11.26 3.26 -0.91
C SER A 109 -10.44 3.61 0.33
N GLY A 110 -10.66 4.79 0.90
CA GLY A 110 -9.98 5.23 2.11
C GLY A 110 -10.82 5.07 3.37
N CYS A 111 -10.16 5.17 4.52
CA CYS A 111 -10.76 5.03 5.84
C CYS A 111 -11.15 6.39 6.46
N GLU A 112 -11.12 7.49 5.70
CA GLU A 112 -11.38 8.85 6.20
C GLU A 112 -12.76 9.05 6.84
N THR A 113 -13.75 8.24 6.43
CA THR A 113 -15.10 8.28 7.02
C THR A 113 -15.35 7.15 8.04
N CYS A 114 -14.34 6.30 8.30
CA CYS A 114 -14.50 5.17 9.19
C CYS A 114 -14.42 5.59 10.66
N VAL A 115 -15.45 5.25 11.43
CA VAL A 115 -15.48 5.50 12.87
C VAL A 115 -14.38 4.69 13.56
N GLY A 116 -13.59 5.34 14.41
CA GLY A 116 -12.49 4.70 15.14
C GLY A 116 -11.13 4.88 14.48
N PHE A 117 -11.05 5.51 13.31
CA PHE A 117 -9.81 6.02 12.75
C PHE A 117 -9.69 7.51 13.11
N ASP A 118 -8.63 7.87 13.82
CA ASP A 118 -8.26 9.27 14.04
C ASP A 118 -7.00 9.55 13.21
N GLN A 119 -7.22 10.12 12.02
CA GLN A 119 -6.15 10.50 11.11
C GLN A 119 -5.28 11.62 11.71
N SER A 120 -5.86 12.51 12.51
CA SER A 120 -5.13 13.63 13.11
C SER A 120 -4.16 13.16 14.19
N ALA A 121 -4.55 12.13 14.94
CA ALA A 121 -3.73 11.53 15.98
C ALA A 121 -2.88 10.35 15.48
N LYS A 122 -3.07 9.88 14.24
CA LYS A 122 -2.52 8.62 13.71
C LYS A 122 -2.77 7.44 14.66
N THR A 123 -3.96 7.39 15.24
CA THR A 123 -4.36 6.33 16.18
C THR A 123 -5.63 5.63 15.73
N MET A 124 -5.78 4.37 16.14
CA MET A 124 -6.95 3.55 15.83
C MET A 124 -7.55 2.95 17.10
N HIS A 125 -8.86 3.12 17.28
CA HIS A 125 -9.65 2.33 18.22
C HIS A 125 -10.06 1.01 17.57
N ALA A 126 -9.25 -0.03 17.77
CA ALA A 126 -9.32 -1.30 17.05
C ALA A 126 -10.75 -1.89 16.90
N GLU A 127 -11.55 -1.94 17.97
CA GLU A 127 -12.91 -2.51 17.90
C GLU A 127 -13.85 -1.68 17.00
N LYS A 128 -13.86 -0.35 17.18
CA LYS A 128 -14.70 0.56 16.39
C LYS A 128 -14.26 0.58 14.93
N ALA A 129 -12.95 0.63 14.72
CA ALA A 129 -12.34 0.62 13.40
C ALA A 129 -12.62 -0.69 12.64
N SER A 130 -12.53 -1.85 13.30
CA SER A 130 -12.84 -3.14 12.70
C SER A 130 -14.30 -3.23 12.24
N ALA A 131 -15.26 -2.78 13.07
CA ALA A 131 -16.67 -2.73 12.70
C ALA A 131 -16.93 -1.78 11.53
N SER A 132 -16.31 -0.59 11.54
CA SER A 132 -16.46 0.40 10.48
C SER A 132 -15.84 -0.07 9.16
N LEU A 133 -14.64 -0.65 9.20
CA LEU A 133 -13.96 -1.21 8.04
C LEU A 133 -14.76 -2.37 7.43
N THR A 134 -15.26 -3.28 8.26
CA THR A 134 -16.11 -4.38 7.81
C THR A 134 -17.37 -3.85 7.12
N LYS A 135 -17.98 -2.79 7.65
CA LYS A 135 -19.14 -2.14 7.03
C LYS A 135 -18.78 -1.54 5.67
N LEU A 136 -17.66 -0.81 5.58
CA LEU A 136 -17.16 -0.22 4.34
C LEU A 136 -16.96 -1.30 3.27
N VAL A 137 -16.23 -2.38 3.59
CA VAL A 137 -15.99 -3.49 2.66
C VAL A 137 -17.30 -4.14 2.22
N ARG A 138 -18.22 -4.41 3.16
CA ARG A 138 -19.53 -5.00 2.83
C ARG A 138 -20.35 -4.11 1.90
N GLN A 139 -20.32 -2.80 2.11
CA GLN A 139 -21.01 -1.83 1.25
C GLN A 139 -20.40 -1.81 -0.14
N ALA A 140 -19.06 -1.78 -0.25
CA ALA A 140 -18.35 -1.82 -1.52
C ALA A 140 -18.68 -3.10 -2.32
N VAL A 141 -18.60 -4.27 -1.67
CA VAL A 141 -18.93 -5.56 -2.30
C VAL A 141 -20.41 -5.66 -2.68
N SER A 142 -21.32 -5.11 -1.87
CA SER A 142 -22.75 -5.09 -2.19
C SER A 142 -23.07 -4.20 -3.39
N ALA A 143 -22.39 -3.05 -3.49
CA ALA A 143 -22.52 -2.14 -4.62
C ALA A 143 -21.83 -2.68 -5.88
N ASN A 144 -20.78 -3.49 -5.72
CA ASN A 144 -20.03 -4.07 -6.81
C ASN A 144 -19.66 -5.54 -6.53
N PRO A 145 -20.52 -6.49 -6.96
CA PRO A 145 -20.30 -7.92 -6.76
C PRO A 145 -19.08 -8.51 -7.49
N ALA A 146 -18.45 -7.75 -8.39
CA ALA A 146 -17.22 -8.15 -9.07
C ALA A 146 -15.99 -8.10 -8.15
N ILE A 147 -16.07 -7.41 -7.01
CA ILE A 147 -15.01 -7.40 -6.00
C ILE A 147 -14.90 -8.79 -5.36
N LYS A 148 -13.75 -9.45 -5.51
CA LYS A 148 -13.48 -10.79 -4.97
C LYS A 148 -12.35 -10.86 -3.96
N ALA A 149 -11.54 -9.79 -3.88
CA ALA A 149 -10.44 -9.68 -2.94
C ALA A 149 -10.38 -8.28 -2.33
N VAL A 150 -9.79 -8.19 -1.14
CA VAL A 150 -9.48 -6.94 -0.46
C VAL A 150 -7.98 -6.91 -0.18
N LEU A 151 -7.32 -5.83 -0.56
CA LEU A 151 -5.91 -5.58 -0.31
C LEU A 151 -5.76 -4.38 0.62
N LEU A 152 -5.16 -4.59 1.79
CA LEU A 152 -5.01 -3.57 2.81
C LEU A 152 -3.66 -2.86 2.62
N GLU A 153 -3.70 -1.60 2.17
CA GLU A 153 -2.55 -0.70 1.99
C GLU A 153 -2.54 0.37 3.08
N THR A 154 -2.45 -0.07 4.34
CA THR A 154 -2.26 0.81 5.49
C THR A 154 -1.76 -0.01 6.67
N ASN A 155 -0.92 0.58 7.51
CA ASN A 155 -0.46 0.00 8.78
C ASN A 155 -1.45 0.22 9.94
N MET A 156 -2.53 0.94 9.67
CA MET A 156 -3.55 1.24 10.66
C MET A 156 -4.51 0.06 10.89
N VAL A 157 -4.57 -0.91 9.96
CA VAL A 157 -5.48 -2.06 10.05
C VAL A 157 -4.68 -3.35 10.30
N PRO A 158 -5.25 -4.33 11.02
CA PRO A 158 -4.58 -5.62 11.26
C PRO A 158 -4.27 -6.40 9.99
#